data_AF-A0A3Q2ZN79-F1
#
_entry.id   AF-A0A3Q2ZN79-F1
#
_cell.length_a   1.000
_cell.length_b   1.000
_cell.length_c   1.000
_cell.angle_alpha   90.00
_cell.angle_beta   90.00
_cell.angle_gamma   90.00
#
_symmetry.space_group_name_H-M   'P 1'
#
loop_
_entity.id
_entity.type
_entity.pdbx_description
1 polymer ?
#
loop_
_entity_poly.entity_id
_entity_poly.type
_entity_poly.pdbx_seq_one_letter_code
_entity_poly.pdbx_strand_id
1 'polypeptide(L)'
;WWRGLSVPMILGAMLSGVGLADADTIFALSSGHGRCGVAVVRVSGPASATALRRMVGLTHRLPPPRTALLRSITDPCSKEVLDRGLVLWFPAPHSFTGEDSVEFHIHGGPAVTTAVLQALGSVPGMRPAEAGEFTRRAFQAGKLDLTEVS
;
A
#
# COMPACT_ATOMS: atom_id res chain seq x y z
N TRP A 1 -25.63 29.56 -41.71
CA TRP A 1 -25.77 30.03 -40.32
C TRP A 1 -27.01 29.33 -39.77
N TRP A 2 -27.00 28.10 -39.25
CA TRP A 2 -26.16 27.46 -38.21
C TRP A 2 -25.90 25.97 -38.54
N ARG A 3 -24.82 25.41 -37.97
CA ARG A 3 -24.39 24.00 -38.05
C ARG A 3 -24.73 23.25 -36.74
N GLY A 4 -24.80 21.92 -36.81
CA GLY A 4 -24.63 20.94 -35.69
C GLY A 4 -25.96 20.39 -35.16
N LEU A 5 -26.19 19.09 -34.97
CA LEU A 5 -25.30 18.00 -34.55
C LEU A 5 -25.87 16.64 -35.01
N SER A 6 -25.00 15.75 -35.51
CA SER A 6 -25.26 14.30 -35.56
C SER A 6 -24.07 13.59 -34.93
N VAL A 7 -24.34 12.69 -33.99
CA VAL A 7 -23.40 11.86 -33.22
C VAL A 7 -23.80 10.40 -33.48
N PRO A 8 -22.92 9.39 -33.38
CA PRO A 8 -21.63 9.16 -34.04
C PRO A 8 -21.66 7.85 -34.87
N MET A 9 -20.68 7.60 -35.75
CA MET A 9 -20.42 6.24 -36.23
C MET A 9 -19.00 5.81 -35.86
N ILE A 10 -18.98 4.79 -35.01
CA ILE A 10 -17.88 3.88 -34.71
C ILE A 10 -17.19 3.46 -36.00
N LEU A 11 -15.85 3.55 -36.05
CA LEU A 11 -14.91 2.50 -36.49
C LEU A 11 -13.53 3.12 -36.77
N GLY A 12 -12.48 2.69 -36.06
CA GLY A 12 -11.11 2.99 -36.51
C GLY A 12 -10.01 2.95 -35.46
N ALA A 13 -9.65 1.73 -35.05
CA ALA A 13 -8.31 1.32 -34.60
C ALA A 13 -7.67 2.04 -33.39
N MET A 14 -7.55 1.31 -32.27
CA MET A 14 -6.25 0.73 -31.89
C MET A 14 -6.43 -0.26 -30.72
N LEU A 15 -6.28 -1.54 -31.06
CA LEU A 15 -5.87 -2.57 -30.10
C LEU A 15 -4.43 -2.27 -29.68
N SER A 16 -4.27 -1.44 -28.65
CA SER A 16 -2.99 -1.26 -27.94
C SER A 16 -3.28 -0.75 -26.53
N GLY A 17 -3.82 -1.65 -25.72
CA GLY A 17 -4.11 -1.34 -24.33
C GLY A 17 -4.81 -2.47 -23.62
N VAL A 18 -4.16 -3.64 -23.51
CA VAL A 18 -4.25 -4.34 -22.23
C VAL A 18 -3.49 -3.45 -21.24
N GLY A 19 -4.10 -2.32 -20.86
CA GLY A 19 -3.66 -1.61 -19.68
C GLY A 19 -3.88 -2.58 -18.56
N LEU A 20 -2.81 -2.96 -17.86
CA LEU A 20 -2.89 -3.61 -16.55
C LEU A 20 -3.84 -2.76 -15.71
N ALA A 21 -5.10 -3.17 -15.67
CA ALA A 21 -6.14 -2.48 -14.94
C ALA A 21 -5.77 -2.58 -13.46
N ASP A 22 -5.26 -1.47 -12.93
CA ASP A 22 -5.19 -1.11 -11.52
C ASP A 22 -4.76 -2.27 -10.60
N ALA A 23 -3.45 -2.54 -10.54
CA ALA A 23 -2.93 -3.47 -9.54
C ALA A 23 -3.33 -2.97 -8.14
N ASP A 24 -4.13 -3.75 -7.43
CA ASP A 24 -4.56 -3.42 -6.08
C ASP A 24 -3.38 -3.26 -5.12
N THR A 25 -3.58 -2.44 -4.08
CA THR A 25 -2.61 -2.28 -3.00
C THR A 25 -2.99 -3.18 -1.84
N ILE A 26 -2.06 -4.03 -1.43
CA ILE A 26 -2.29 -5.01 -0.38
C ILE A 26 -1.69 -4.57 0.94
N PHE A 27 -2.30 -4.98 2.05
CA PHE A 27 -1.74 -4.79 3.37
C PHE A 27 -1.96 -6.01 4.27
N ALA A 28 -1.02 -6.26 5.19
CA ALA A 28 -1.20 -7.24 6.26
C ALA A 28 -0.22 -7.01 7.41
N LEU A 29 -0.54 -7.61 8.56
CA LEU A 29 0.45 -7.88 9.59
C LEU A 29 1.53 -8.81 9.00
N SER A 30 2.78 -8.35 9.01
CA SER A 30 3.96 -9.05 8.48
C SER A 30 4.85 -9.65 9.57
N SER A 31 4.60 -9.31 10.84
CA SER A 31 5.21 -9.98 12.00
C SER A 31 4.34 -11.15 12.49
N GLY A 32 4.85 -11.93 13.43
CA GLY A 32 4.06 -12.96 14.12
C GLY A 32 2.80 -12.38 14.79
N HIS A 33 1.76 -13.22 14.90
CA HIS A 33 0.51 -12.88 15.56
C HIS A 33 0.65 -12.94 17.09
N GLY A 34 -0.20 -12.19 17.79
CA GLY A 34 -0.26 -12.19 19.26
C GLY A 34 0.38 -10.95 19.88
N ARG A 35 0.55 -10.98 21.20
CA ARG A 35 1.16 -9.88 21.95
C ARG A 35 2.66 -9.86 21.73
N CYS A 36 3.20 -8.73 21.31
CA CYS A 36 4.63 -8.50 21.17
C CYS A 36 4.98 -7.02 21.46
N GLY A 37 6.27 -6.71 21.59
CA GLY A 37 6.71 -5.32 21.75
C GLY A 37 6.44 -4.48 20.51
N VAL A 38 6.76 -5.03 19.34
CA VAL A 38 6.58 -4.37 18.04
C VAL A 38 5.92 -5.33 17.05
N ALA A 39 4.88 -4.85 16.39
CA ALA A 39 4.23 -5.47 15.25
C ALA A 39 4.53 -4.66 13.99
N VAL A 40 4.77 -5.36 12.87
CA VAL A 40 5.04 -4.72 11.57
C VAL A 40 3.85 -4.93 10.66
N VAL A 41 3.20 -3.85 10.24
CA VAL A 41 2.16 -3.88 9.19
C VAL A 41 2.77 -3.36 7.90
N ARG A 42 2.72 -4.16 6.84
CA ARG A 42 3.24 -3.81 5.52
C ARG A 42 2.11 -3.46 4.58
N VAL A 43 2.35 -2.47 3.73
CA VAL A 43 1.51 -2.07 2.60
C VAL A 43 2.37 -2.15 1.34
N SER A 44 1.83 -2.68 0.24
CA SER A 44 2.55 -2.77 -1.04
C SER A 44 1.61 -2.62 -2.23
N GLY A 45 2.02 -1.84 -3.23
CA GLY A 45 1.24 -1.51 -4.41
C GLY A 45 1.12 0.01 -4.65
N PRO A 46 0.40 0.44 -5.71
CA PRO A 46 0.38 1.83 -6.18
C PRO A 46 -0.18 2.86 -5.19
N ALA A 47 -1.03 2.45 -4.25
CA ALA A 47 -1.61 3.33 -3.23
C ALA A 47 -0.74 3.43 -1.95
N SER A 48 0.43 2.79 -1.88
CA SER A 48 1.28 2.80 -0.68
C SER A 48 1.68 4.21 -0.23
N ALA A 49 2.07 5.08 -1.17
CA ALA A 49 2.36 6.48 -0.86
C ALA A 49 1.14 7.23 -0.31
N THR A 50 -0.05 6.95 -0.85
CA THR A 50 -1.33 7.50 -0.37
C THR A 50 -1.64 7.03 1.04
N ALA A 51 -1.47 5.74 1.32
CA ALA A 51 -1.62 5.16 2.65
C ALA A 51 -0.71 5.88 3.65
N LEU A 52 0.59 5.99 3.37
CA LEU A 52 1.52 6.70 4.25
C LEU A 52 1.09 8.15 4.50
N ARG A 53 0.80 8.91 3.45
CA ARG A 53 0.38 10.32 3.59
C ARG A 53 -0.85 10.48 4.46
N ARG A 54 -1.87 9.65 4.24
CA ARG A 54 -3.14 9.73 4.97
C ARG A 54 -3.01 9.30 6.43
N MET A 55 -2.27 8.21 6.66
CA MET A 55 -2.09 7.61 7.99
C MET A 55 -1.16 8.41 8.90
N VAL A 56 -0.26 9.25 8.37
CA VAL A 56 0.66 10.06 9.20
C VAL A 56 0.53 11.57 8.97
N GLY A 57 -0.53 12.01 8.26
CA GLY A 57 -0.82 13.43 8.03
C GLY A 57 0.23 14.19 7.20
N LEU A 58 0.91 13.53 6.25
CA LEU A 58 1.89 14.21 5.39
C LEU A 58 1.20 14.93 4.22
N THR A 59 1.42 16.24 4.11
CA THR A 59 0.79 17.10 3.10
C THR A 59 1.62 17.29 1.84
N HIS A 60 2.96 17.20 1.91
CA HIS A 60 3.82 17.58 0.78
C HIS A 60 4.74 16.44 0.32
N ARG A 61 5.74 16.09 1.13
CA ARG A 61 6.81 15.17 0.74
C ARG A 61 6.72 13.84 1.48
N LEU A 62 6.99 12.76 0.75
CA LEU A 62 7.27 11.46 1.34
C LEU A 62 8.63 11.53 2.06
N PRO A 63 8.81 10.73 3.11
CA PRO A 63 10.08 10.70 3.81
C PRO A 63 11.21 10.12 2.94
N PRO A 64 12.48 10.38 3.31
CA PRO A 64 13.61 9.74 2.64
C PRO A 64 13.44 8.21 2.63
N PRO A 65 13.71 7.55 1.49
CA PRO A 65 13.62 6.09 1.39
C PRO A 65 14.43 5.39 2.48
N ARG A 66 13.87 4.34 3.09
CA ARG A 66 14.51 3.49 4.11
C ARG A 66 14.98 4.23 5.38
N THR A 67 14.42 5.40 5.65
CA THR A 67 14.64 6.10 6.91
C THR A 67 13.47 5.86 7.85
N ALA A 68 13.75 5.29 9.02
CA ALA A 68 12.74 5.13 10.07
C ALA A 68 12.40 6.49 10.69
N LEU A 69 11.10 6.79 10.77
CA LEU A 69 10.61 8.03 11.34
C LEU A 69 9.56 7.76 12.40
N LEU A 70 9.74 8.35 13.58
CA LEU A 70 8.72 8.35 14.61
C LEU A 70 7.56 9.27 14.20
N ARG A 71 6.34 8.72 14.13
CA ARG A 71 5.13 9.45 13.73
C ARG A 71 3.93 9.02 14.59
N SER A 72 2.99 9.94 14.73
CA SER A 72 1.63 9.57 15.11
C SER A 72 0.95 8.95 13.89
N ILE A 73 0.45 7.73 14.06
CA ILE A 73 -0.33 7.01 13.06
C ILE A 73 -1.78 7.24 13.42
N THR A 74 -2.56 7.75 12.47
CA THR A 74 -3.94 8.17 12.69
C THR A 74 -4.88 7.50 11.72
N ASP A 75 -6.14 7.38 12.12
CA ASP A 75 -7.20 6.98 11.21
C ASP A 75 -7.37 8.04 10.11
N PRO A 76 -7.42 7.63 8.82
CA PRO A 76 -7.40 8.57 7.71
C PRO A 76 -8.69 9.41 7.61
N CYS A 77 -9.80 8.98 8.23
CA CYS A 77 -11.09 9.65 8.20
C CYS A 77 -11.31 10.51 9.45
N SER A 78 -11.29 9.90 10.62
CA SER A 78 -11.57 10.55 11.92
C SER A 78 -10.39 11.35 12.47
N LYS A 79 -9.17 11.07 12.01
CA LYS A 79 -7.91 11.65 12.51
C LYS A 79 -7.56 11.26 13.95
N GLU A 80 -8.28 10.30 14.54
CA GLU A 80 -7.93 9.73 15.85
C GLU A 80 -6.53 9.10 15.80
N VAL A 81 -5.75 9.25 16.87
CA VAL A 81 -4.43 8.62 16.99
C VAL A 81 -4.60 7.15 17.34
N LEU A 82 -4.15 6.28 16.43
CA LEU A 82 -4.18 4.83 16.58
C LEU A 82 -2.93 4.32 17.30
N ASP A 83 -1.78 4.91 16.99
CA ASP A 83 -0.51 4.57 17.63
C ASP A 83 0.53 5.69 17.46
N ARG A 84 1.62 5.59 18.21
CA ARG A 84 2.86 6.33 17.96
C ARG A 84 3.99 5.35 17.70
N GLY A 85 4.34 5.18 16.42
CA GLY A 85 5.25 4.15 15.95
C GLY A 85 6.26 4.66 14.92
N LEU A 86 7.11 3.76 14.44
CA LEU A 86 8.02 4.06 13.32
C LEU A 86 7.33 3.79 12.00
N VAL A 87 7.59 4.63 11.00
CA VAL A 87 7.18 4.39 9.62
C VAL A 87 8.37 4.40 8.68
N LEU A 88 8.35 3.51 7.70
CA LEU A 88 9.39 3.38 6.68
C LEU A 88 8.77 3.42 5.30
N TRP A 89 9.42 4.13 4.38
CA TRP A 89 9.04 4.24 2.98
C TRP A 89 10.04 3.49 2.09
N PHE A 90 9.53 2.64 1.20
CA PHE A 90 10.31 1.85 0.25
C PHE A 90 9.76 2.09 -1.15
N PRO A 91 10.28 3.08 -1.90
CA PRO A 91 9.86 3.29 -3.28
C PRO A 91 10.31 2.11 -4.16
N ALA A 92 9.51 1.79 -5.18
CA ALA A 92 9.89 0.86 -6.24
C ALA A 92 11.17 1.31 -6.96
N PRO A 93 11.98 0.39 -7.52
CA PRO A 93 11.88 -1.08 -7.44
C PRO A 93 12.55 -1.64 -6.16
N HIS A 94 12.76 -0.78 -5.17
CA HIS A 94 13.69 -0.95 -4.07
C HIS A 94 12.98 -1.38 -2.77
N SER A 95 12.03 -2.31 -2.91
CA SER A 95 11.25 -2.91 -1.82
C SER A 95 11.31 -4.45 -1.91
N PHE A 96 10.66 -5.13 -0.96
CA PHE A 96 10.54 -6.59 -0.96
C PHE A 96 9.77 -7.11 -2.19
N THR A 97 8.61 -6.53 -2.49
CA THR A 97 7.76 -6.93 -3.63
C THR A 97 8.23 -6.34 -4.96
N GLY A 98 9.15 -5.39 -4.95
CA GLY A 98 9.50 -4.58 -6.12
C GLY A 98 8.53 -3.42 -6.38
N GLU A 99 7.42 -3.33 -5.66
CA GLU A 99 6.44 -2.25 -5.74
C GLU A 99 6.72 -1.15 -4.69
N ASP A 100 6.11 0.02 -4.85
CA ASP A 100 6.04 0.99 -3.77
C ASP A 100 5.48 0.33 -2.51
N SER A 101 6.15 0.50 -1.37
CA SER A 101 5.79 -0.16 -0.13
C SER A 101 6.01 0.72 1.10
N VAL A 102 5.22 0.50 2.14
CA VAL A 102 5.32 1.17 3.43
C VAL A 102 5.32 0.11 4.52
N GLU A 103 6.08 0.36 5.59
CA GLU A 103 5.95 -0.39 6.82
C GLU A 103 5.58 0.52 7.98
N PHE A 104 4.60 0.09 8.77
CA PHE A 104 4.22 0.69 10.04
C PHE A 104 4.68 -0.25 11.15
N HIS A 105 5.63 0.20 11.96
CA HIS A 105 6.15 -0.52 13.12
C HIS A 105 5.43 0.04 14.34
N ILE A 106 4.41 -0.69 14.77
CA ILE A 106 3.43 -0.29 15.78
C ILE A 106 3.61 -1.11 17.05
N HIS A 107 3.04 -0.66 18.16
CA HIS A 107 2.98 -1.50 19.37
C HIS A 107 2.20 -2.79 19.08
N GLY A 108 2.72 -3.93 19.53
CA GLY A 108 2.17 -5.26 19.25
C GLY A 108 0.94 -5.64 20.08
N GLY A 109 0.06 -4.68 20.38
CA GLY A 109 -1.22 -4.92 21.02
C GLY A 109 -2.29 -5.28 20.00
N PRO A 110 -3.13 -6.32 20.21
CA PRO A 110 -4.16 -6.72 19.27
C PRO A 110 -5.10 -5.57 18.86
N ALA A 111 -5.48 -4.70 19.81
CA ALA A 111 -6.32 -3.54 19.53
C ALA A 111 -5.67 -2.56 18.55
N VAL A 112 -4.38 -2.27 18.72
CA VAL A 112 -3.61 -1.36 17.85
C VAL A 112 -3.50 -1.96 16.45
N THR A 113 -3.12 -3.24 16.35
CA THR A 113 -3.02 -3.93 15.06
C THR A 113 -4.35 -3.95 14.32
N THR A 114 -5.46 -4.31 14.99
CA THR A 114 -6.79 -4.31 14.38
C THR A 114 -7.20 -2.91 13.91
N ALA A 115 -7.00 -1.88 14.73
CA ALA A 115 -7.36 -0.51 14.37
C ALA A 115 -6.56 -0.01 13.16
N VAL A 116 -5.26 -0.28 13.10
CA VAL A 116 -4.40 0.10 11.95
C VAL A 116 -4.83 -0.64 10.67
N LEU A 117 -5.12 -1.94 10.75
CA LEU A 117 -5.59 -2.71 9.58
C LEU A 117 -6.96 -2.21 9.07
N GLN A 118 -7.88 -1.88 9.98
CA GLN A 118 -9.18 -1.30 9.62
C GLN A 118 -9.04 0.07 8.96
N ALA A 119 -8.18 0.93 9.52
CA ALA A 119 -7.87 2.25 8.96
C ALA A 119 -7.24 2.15 7.56
N LEU A 120 -6.33 1.21 7.34
CA LEU A 120 -5.77 0.94 6.01
C LEU A 120 -6.85 0.44 5.02
N GLY A 121 -7.78 -0.39 5.49
CA GLY A 121 -8.92 -0.87 4.69
C GLY A 121 -9.93 0.21 4.29
N SER A 122 -9.91 1.38 4.93
CA SER A 122 -10.77 2.51 4.55
C SER A 122 -10.15 3.41 3.47
N VAL A 123 -8.88 3.19 3.13
CA VAL A 123 -8.20 3.92 2.05
C VAL A 123 -8.58 3.30 0.68
N PRO A 124 -9.04 4.10 -0.30
CA PRO A 124 -9.44 3.59 -1.62
C PRO A 124 -8.31 2.86 -2.36
N GLY A 125 -8.66 1.77 -3.05
CA GLY A 125 -7.72 0.94 -3.82
C GLY A 125 -6.88 -0.02 -2.96
N MET A 126 -7.21 -0.18 -1.68
CA MET A 126 -6.51 -1.07 -0.76
C MET A 126 -7.37 -2.25 -0.33
N ARG A 127 -6.73 -3.41 -0.12
CA ARG A 127 -7.36 -4.60 0.47
C ARG A 127 -6.39 -5.41 1.33
N PRO A 128 -6.88 -6.29 2.22
CA PRO A 128 -6.03 -7.27 2.88
C PRO A 128 -5.29 -8.15 1.87
N ALA A 129 -4.04 -8.48 2.17
CA ALA A 129 -3.24 -9.43 1.40
C ALA A 129 -3.75 -10.86 1.60
N GLU A 130 -3.67 -11.68 0.56
CA GLU A 130 -3.82 -13.12 0.68
C GLU A 130 -2.57 -13.75 1.31
N ALA A 131 -2.71 -14.98 1.81
CA ALA A 131 -1.58 -15.73 2.35
C ALA A 131 -0.46 -15.89 1.30
N GLY A 132 0.77 -15.51 1.68
CA GLY A 132 1.94 -15.57 0.80
C GLY A 132 1.96 -14.54 -0.34
N GLU A 133 1.00 -13.62 -0.41
CA GLU A 133 0.86 -12.72 -1.57
C GLU A 133 2.05 -11.78 -1.75
N PHE A 134 2.62 -11.24 -0.68
CA PHE A 134 3.84 -10.41 -0.78
C PHE A 134 5.00 -11.19 -1.41
N THR A 135 5.22 -12.44 -0.99
CA THR A 135 6.28 -13.31 -1.53
C THR A 135 6.01 -13.66 -2.99
N ARG A 136 4.74 -13.96 -3.34
CA ARG A 136 4.32 -14.20 -4.72
C ARG A 136 4.62 -12.98 -5.62
N ARG A 137 4.31 -11.76 -5.16
CA ARG A 137 4.63 -10.52 -5.90
C ARG A 137 6.13 -10.29 -6.01
N ALA A 138 6.89 -10.52 -4.94
CA ALA A 138 8.34 -10.44 -4.94
C ALA A 138 8.98 -11.38 -5.98
N PHE A 139 8.52 -12.64 -6.03
CA PHE A 139 8.94 -13.60 -7.05
C PHE A 139 8.60 -13.13 -8.47
N GLN A 140 7.37 -12.66 -8.71
CA GLN A 140 6.93 -12.12 -10.01
C GLN A 140 7.75 -10.90 -10.45
N ALA A 141 8.22 -10.08 -9.51
CA ALA A 141 9.08 -8.94 -9.76
C ALA A 141 10.58 -9.29 -9.84
N GLY A 142 10.94 -10.58 -9.81
CA GLY A 142 12.33 -11.04 -9.85
C GLY A 142 13.16 -10.64 -8.63
N LYS A 143 12.50 -10.39 -7.49
CA LYS A 143 13.14 -10.01 -6.22
C LYS A 143 13.61 -11.22 -5.40
N LEU A 144 13.01 -12.38 -5.66
CA LEU A 144 13.33 -13.66 -5.04
C LEU A 144 13.50 -14.71 -6.14
N ASP A 145 14.40 -15.66 -5.94
CA ASP A 145 14.46 -16.88 -6.76
C ASP A 145 13.66 -18.04 -6.13
N LEU A 146 13.53 -19.16 -6.85
CA LEU A 146 12.77 -20.33 -6.38
C LEU A 146 13.36 -20.96 -5.11
N THR A 147 14.64 -20.73 -4.80
CA THR A 147 15.30 -21.27 -3.60
C THR A 147 15.03 -20.43 -2.36
N GLU A 148 14.58 -19.19 -2.53
CA GLU A 148 14.27 -18.25 -1.45
C GLU A 148 12.79 -18.27 -1.01
N VAL A 149 11.92 -18.98 -1.75
CA VAL A 149 10.50 -19.19 -1.39
C VAL A 149 10.39 -20.49 -0.59
N SER A 150 10.38 -20.38 0.74
CA SER A 150 10.25 -21.51 1.67
C SER A 150 8.97 -21.44 2.50
#